data_AF-X7S2K2-F1
#
_entry.id   AF-X7S2K2-F1
#
_cell.length_a   1.000
_cell.length_b   1.000
_cell.length_c   1.000
_cell.angle_alpha   90.00
_cell.angle_beta   90.00
_cell.angle_gamma   90.00
#
_symmetry.space_group_name_H-M   'P 1'
#
loop_
_entity.id
_entity.type
_entity.pdbx_description
1 polymer ?
#
loop_
_entity_poly.entity_id
_entity_poly.type
_entity_poly.pdbx_seq_one_letter_code
_entity_poly.pdbx_strand_id
1 'polypeptide(L)' 'MAILTIKVDDNVLEEAKRIFDEIGIDTNRAINTFLKKCVSENAIPFDLNISSKGNWAKMLERNAEKEETREIEKK' A
#
# COMPACT_ATOMS: atom_id res chain seq x y z
N MET A 1 3.89 -17.34 9.78
CA MET A 1 4.47 -16.22 9.01
C MET A 1 3.71 -16.13 7.70
N ALA A 2 3.30 -14.94 7.30
CA ALA A 2 2.69 -14.69 5.99
C ALA A 2 3.72 -14.02 5.07
N ILE A 3 3.62 -14.27 3.77
CA ILE A 3 4.48 -13.65 2.75
C ILE A 3 3.63 -12.66 1.96
N LEU A 4 4.11 -11.42 1.83
CA LEU A 4 3.47 -10.37 1.05
C LEU A 4 4.39 -10.03 -0.14
N THR A 5 3.86 -10.15 -1.37
CA THR A 5 4.56 -9.74 -2.59
C THR A 5 3.74 -8.63 -3.25
N ILE A 6 4.34 -7.44 -3.34
CA ILE A 6 3.72 -6.26 -3.93
C ILE A 6 4.52 -5.77 -5.13
N LYS A 7 3.82 -5.28 -6.15
CA LYS A 7 4.42 -4.54 -7.26
C LYS A 7 4.34 -3.06 -6.94
N VAL A 8 5.47 -2.39 -6.99
CA VAL A 8 5.62 -0.96 -6.72
C VAL A 8 6.48 -0.39 -7.85
N ASP A 9 6.26 0.88 -8.17
CA ASP A 9 7.13 1.60 -9.10
C ASP A 9 8.55 1.74 -8.52
N ASP A 10 9.57 1.51 -9.35
CA ASP A 10 10.96 1.50 -8.90
C ASP A 10 11.37 2.85 -8.30
N ASN A 11 10.94 3.98 -8.88
CA ASN A 11 11.28 5.30 -8.36
C ASN A 11 10.65 5.53 -6.99
N VAL A 12 9.38 5.14 -6.82
CA VAL A 12 8.68 5.26 -5.54
C VAL A 12 9.36 4.42 -4.46
N LEU A 13 9.81 3.21 -4.80
CA LEU A 13 10.52 2.34 -3.86
C LEU A 13 11.88 2.93 -3.47
N GLU A 14 12.62 3.50 -4.42
CA GLU A 14 13.90 4.15 -4.13
C GLU A 14 13.76 5.38 -3.23
N GLU A 15 12.78 6.24 -3.51
CA GLU A 15 12.49 7.41 -2.67
C GLU A 15 12.07 6.98 -1.26
N ALA A 16 11.15 6.01 -1.15
CA ALA A 16 10.71 5.50 0.14
C ALA A 16 11.88 4.92 0.95
N LYS A 17 12.78 4.15 0.31
CA LYS A 17 13.96 3.60 0.97
C LYS A 17 14.88 4.69 1.54
N ARG A 18 15.11 5.77 0.79
CA ARG A 18 15.92 6.91 1.27
C ARG A 18 15.31 7.52 2.52
N ILE A 19 14.00 7.79 2.50
CA ILE A 19 13.27 8.35 3.64
C ILE A 19 13.36 7.39 4.86
N PHE A 20 13.17 6.09 4.64
CA PHE A 20 13.24 5.10 5.71
C PHE A 20 14.65 4.98 6.31
N ASP A 21 15.69 5.08 5.50
CA ASP A 21 17.09 5.08 5.94
C ASP A 21 17.42 6.31 6.80
N GLU A 22 16.93 7.50 6.41
CA GLU A 22 17.07 8.73 7.21
C GLU A 22 16.39 8.62 8.60
N ILE A 23 15.29 7.86 8.68
CA ILE A 23 14.56 7.59 9.93
C ILE A 23 15.18 6.40 10.70
N GLY A 24 16.10 5.66 10.10
CA GLY A 24 16.76 4.49 10.69
C GLY A 24 15.86 3.24 10.76
N ILE A 25 14.94 3.09 9.82
CA ILE A 25 14.04 1.92 9.72
C ILE A 25 14.19 1.20 8.38
N ASP A 26 14.09 -0.13 8.41
CA ASP A 26 14.05 -0.91 7.17
C ASP A 26 12.66 -0.87 6.51
N THR A 27 12.61 -1.09 5.20
CA THR A 27 11.36 -1.16 4.42
C THR A 27 10.38 -2.18 5.02
N ASN A 28 10.86 -3.36 5.44
CA ASN A 28 9.99 -4.36 6.05
C ASN A 28 9.38 -3.87 7.36
N ARG A 29 10.16 -3.12 8.15
CA ARG A 29 9.69 -2.58 9.43
C ARG A 29 8.65 -1.49 9.20
N ALA A 30 8.86 -0.64 8.19
CA ALA A 30 7.90 0.37 7.77
C ALA A 30 6.57 -0.26 7.32
N ILE A 31 6.60 -1.24 6.41
CA ILE A 31 5.40 -1.93 5.93
C ILE A 31 4.67 -2.68 7.06
N ASN A 32 5.40 -3.37 7.94
CA ASN A 32 4.77 -4.02 9.09
C ASN A 32 4.14 -3.02 10.07
N THR A 33 4.75 -1.85 10.25
CA THR A 33 4.21 -0.79 11.10
C THR A 33 2.92 -0.23 10.51
N PHE A 34 2.92 0.01 9.19
CA PHE A 34 1.73 0.42 8.46
C PHE A 34 0.57 -0.55 8.67
N LEU A 35 0.78 -1.85 8.42
CA LEU A 35 -0.26 -2.87 8.60
C LEU A 35 -0.77 -2.96 10.05
N LYS A 36 0.12 -2.88 11.03
CA LYS A 36 -0.27 -2.87 12.45
C LYS A 36 -1.13 -1.66 12.81
N LYS A 37 -0.80 -0.49 12.26
CA LYS A 37 -1.58 0.73 12.49
C LYS A 37 -2.96 0.62 11.84
N CYS A 38 -3.06 0.04 10.64
CA CYS A 38 -4.35 -0.23 10.00
C CYS A 38 -5.27 -1.08 10.89
N VAL A 39 -4.73 -2.17 11.43
CA VAL A 39 -5.48 -3.07 12.32
C VAL A 39 -5.86 -2.38 13.63
N SER A 40 -4.96 -1.56 14.18
CA SER A 40 -5.21 -0.83 15.42
C SER A 40 -6.34 0.20 15.30
N GLU A 41 -6.46 0.86 14.14
CA GLU A 41 -7.43 1.94 13.91
C GLU A 41 -8.68 1.47 13.17
N ASN A 42 -8.68 0.23 12.65
CA ASN A 42 -9.68 -0.27 11.70
C ASN A 42 -9.88 0.69 10.51
N ALA A 43 -8.81 1.40 10.11
CA ALA A 43 -8.81 2.43 9.09
C ALA A 43 -7.44 2.53 8.42
N ILE A 44 -7.34 3.24 7.30
CA ILE A 44 -6.05 3.54 6.67
C ILE A 44 -5.35 4.63 7.50
N PRO A 45 -4.07 4.44 7.90
CA PRO A 45 -3.39 5.29 8.87
C PRO A 45 -2.76 6.53 8.25
N PHE A 46 -3.50 7.21 7.38
CA PHE A 46 -3.17 8.51 6.83
C PHE A 46 -4.45 9.21 6.38
N ASP A 47 -4.50 10.54 6.51
CA ASP A 47 -5.65 11.33 6.10
C ASP A 47 -5.84 11.26 4.58
N LEU A 48 -6.99 10.74 4.16
CA LEU A 48 -7.39 10.66 2.76
C LEU A 48 -7.93 12.02 2.31
N ASN A 49 -7.03 12.97 2.03
CA ASN A 49 -7.42 14.30 1.56
C ASN A 49 -7.46 14.36 0.03
N ILE A 50 -8.60 14.78 -0.55
CA ILE A 50 -8.83 14.88 -2.01
C ILE A 50 -8.15 16.15 -2.60
N SER A 51 -7.15 16.72 -1.92
CA SER A 51 -6.47 17.92 -2.37
C SER A 51 -5.32 17.62 -3.34
N SER A 52 -5.61 16.91 -4.43
CA SER A 52 -5.06 17.15 -5.77
C SER A 52 -5.75 16.19 -6.75
N LYS A 53 -6.61 16.74 -7.62
CA LYS A 53 -7.36 16.12 -8.74
C LYS A 53 -6.89 14.72 -9.20
N GLY A 54 -7.31 13.65 -8.51
CA GLY A 54 -6.98 12.30 -8.97
C GLY A 54 -7.56 11.14 -8.16
N ASN A 55 -8.89 11.02 -8.04
CA ASN A 55 -9.64 9.75 -7.96
C ASN A 55 -8.99 8.51 -7.27
N TRP A 56 -8.34 8.64 -6.11
CA TRP A 56 -7.76 7.48 -5.40
C TRP A 56 -8.83 6.50 -4.91
N ALA A 57 -10.00 6.99 -4.48
CA ALA A 57 -11.14 6.14 -4.11
C ALA A 57 -11.59 5.24 -5.27
N LYS A 58 -11.78 5.82 -6.47
CA LYS A 58 -12.07 5.04 -7.69
C LYS A 58 -10.91 4.12 -8.07
N MET A 59 -9.67 4.47 -7.73
CA MET A 59 -8.51 3.61 -7.97
C MET A 59 -8.52 2.40 -7.05
N LEU A 60 -8.82 2.56 -5.75
CA LEU A 60 -8.93 1.45 -4.81
C LEU A 60 -10.04 0.48 -5.21
N GLU A 61 -11.23 1.00 -5.55
CA GLU A 61 -12.35 0.20 -6.04
C GLU A 61 -11.98 -0.54 -7.33
N ARG A 62 -11.42 0.16 -8.32
CA ARG A 62 -11.01 -0.44 -9.60
C ARG A 62 -9.87 -1.46 -9.47
N ASN A 63 -9.02 -1.35 -8.46
CA ASN A 63 -7.99 -2.35 -8.20
C ASN A 63 -8.60 -3.58 -7.52
N ALA A 64 -9.50 -3.41 -6.55
CA ALA A 64 -10.21 -4.52 -5.92
C ALA A 64 -11.03 -5.35 -6.94
N GLU A 65 -11.73 -4.70 -7.87
CA GLU A 65 -12.52 -5.38 -8.92
C GLU A 65 -11.65 -6.19 -9.92
N LYS A 66 -10.40 -5.78 -10.14
CA LYS A 66 -9.47 -6.45 -11.06
C LYS A 66 -8.78 -7.68 -10.45
N GLU A 67 -8.72 -7.77 -9.13
CA GLU A 67 -8.20 -8.95 -8.45
C GLU A 67 -9.25 -10.07 -8.44
N GLU A 68 -10.53 -9.74 -8.28
CA GLU A 68 -11.64 -10.70 -8.27
C GLU A 68 -11.87 -11.37 -9.64
N THR A 69 -11.75 -10.62 -10.74
CA THR A 69 -11.92 -11.16 -12.10
C THR A 69 -10.80 -12.13 -12.54
N ARG A 70 -9.58 -11.99 -12.00
CA ARG A 70 -8.45 -12.87 -12.32
C ARG A 70 -8.47 -14.21 -11.62
N GLU A 71 -9.18 -14.34 -10.49
CA GLU A 71 -9.37 -15.62 -9.81
C GLU A 71 -10.45 -16.49 -10.47
N ILE A 72 -11.41 -15.88 -11.17
CA ILE A 72 -12.50 -16.59 -11.84
C ILE A 72 -12.02 -17.24 -13.16
N GLU A 73 -11.07 -16.63 -13.88
CA GLU A 73 -10.52 -17.16 -15.14
C GLU A 73 -9.52 -18.32 -14.97
N LYS A 74 -9.07 -18.62 -13.74
CA LYS A 74 -8.13 -19.71 -13.43
C LYS A 74 -8.79 -20.98 -12.87
N LYS A 75 -10.12 -21.02 -12.77
CA LYS A 75 -10.90 -22.15 -12.26
C LYS A 75 -11.78 -22.73 -13.36
#